data_AF-A0AAV0EV25-F1
#
_entry.id   AF-A0AAV0EV25-F1
#
_cell.length_a   1.000
_cell.length_b   1.000
_cell.length_c   1.000
_cell.angle_alpha   90.00
_cell.angle_beta   90.00
_cell.angle_gamma   90.00
#
_symmetry.space_group_name_H-M   'P 1'
#
loop_
_entity.id
_entity.type
_entity.pdbx_description
1 polymer ?
#
loop_
_entity_poly.entity_id
_entity_poly.type
_entity_poly.pdbx_seq_one_letter_code
_entity_poly.pdbx_strand_id
1 'polypeptide(L)'
;MLPVYSEYLGAYTANLLGIARLQAGGSNIELSVTEDKLAWAVHIIAAVVKMRQCASSSAAAPEVLDAELSAHVIRIVNVTDSGLHSQRYGEASKQRLDRAILIFFQNFRKSYIGDQAIHSSKQLYARLSELLGLNDHLLLLDFFIRKLATNLRCYAESEELIDHTLRLLLELASGYMTQKLLLQLDTVKFIMAHPTKEHFPFLEKQACFRSRTTFYYTIGCLIFVEDISVKFKISMDPLLQVLLTLESVQDTMFRTDTVKYALIGLMRDLRGIAMATHNRRTFGLLFDWIYPAHMQAVLKGMSHWADTPEVTTPLLKFMAEFVLNKSQRLNFDCSSPNGILLFREVSKLLVAYGSRILAIPNPTDIYAYKYKGIWISLTILSRALAGNYVNFGVFELYGDRALTDALDITLKMALSIPLADIIAYRKLTRAYFAFLEVLFNSNIGYVLNLDTKTFMLIVGLLEAGLKALDDGILTQCTSAFDNLASFYFNNIIMEEAPNSPAAVSFARHIAESPSLFPQILKTFFEIVLFEENGNQWSLSRPMLGLMLISQQIFNDLKAEILASQPVHQHQRLSLCFDKLMMDVTNSLSTKNRDKFTQNLTIFRQQFRAK
;
A
#
# COMPACT_ATOMS: atom_id res chain seq x y z
N MET A 1 0.90 14.60 -42.83
CA MET A 1 0.24 13.44 -42.17
C MET A 1 -0.94 13.86 -41.30
N LEU A 2 -0.80 14.81 -40.37
CA LEU A 2 -1.88 15.27 -39.46
C LEU A 2 -3.10 15.98 -40.13
N PRO A 3 -2.98 16.77 -41.21
CA PRO A 3 -4.14 17.38 -41.86
C PRO A 3 -5.11 16.35 -42.47
N VAL A 4 -4.54 15.26 -43.00
CA VAL A 4 -5.31 14.13 -43.53
C VAL A 4 -6.09 13.43 -42.41
N TYR A 5 -5.52 13.31 -41.21
CA TYR A 5 -6.24 12.75 -40.05
C TYR A 5 -7.41 13.63 -39.59
N SER A 6 -7.31 14.97 -39.70
CA SER A 6 -8.40 15.90 -39.38
C SER A 6 -9.58 15.74 -40.33
N GLU A 7 -9.33 15.68 -41.65
CA GLU A 7 -10.37 15.41 -42.65
C GLU A 7 -11.01 14.03 -42.47
N TYR A 8 -10.20 13.00 -42.19
CA TYR A 8 -10.71 11.65 -41.93
C TYR A 8 -11.54 11.59 -40.64
N LEU A 9 -11.12 12.24 -39.54
CA LEU A 9 -11.94 12.32 -38.31
C LEU A 9 -13.22 13.11 -38.54
N GLY A 10 -13.17 14.20 -39.31
CA GLY A 10 -14.34 14.96 -39.73
C GLY A 10 -15.35 14.07 -40.47
N ALA A 11 -14.87 13.29 -41.44
CA ALA A 11 -15.70 12.34 -42.18
C ALA A 11 -16.28 11.24 -41.27
N TYR A 12 -15.50 10.65 -40.37
CA TYR A 12 -15.99 9.61 -39.45
C TYR A 12 -16.94 10.13 -38.37
N THR A 13 -16.71 11.35 -37.86
CA THR A 13 -17.64 12.01 -36.91
C THR A 13 -18.94 12.41 -37.58
N ALA A 14 -18.88 12.90 -38.83
CA ALA A 14 -20.08 13.14 -39.65
C ALA A 14 -20.83 11.83 -39.96
N ASN A 15 -20.11 10.73 -40.19
CA ASN A 15 -20.71 9.42 -40.43
C ASN A 15 -21.36 8.85 -39.15
N LEU A 16 -20.73 9.02 -37.98
CA LEU A 16 -21.36 8.74 -36.67
C LEU A 16 -22.61 9.58 -36.44
N LEU A 17 -22.56 10.87 -36.74
CA LEU A 17 -23.71 11.77 -36.63
C LEU A 17 -24.82 11.38 -37.61
N GLY A 18 -24.46 10.89 -38.80
CA GLY A 18 -25.36 10.31 -39.79
C GLY A 18 -26.01 9.02 -39.27
N ILE A 19 -25.23 8.09 -38.73
CA ILE A 19 -25.68 6.82 -38.15
C ILE A 19 -26.53 7.06 -36.89
N ALA A 20 -26.20 8.05 -36.06
CA ALA A 20 -26.99 8.44 -34.90
C ALA A 20 -28.30 9.13 -35.27
N ARG A 21 -28.37 9.80 -36.43
CA ARG A 21 -29.60 10.40 -36.98
C ARG A 21 -30.47 9.41 -37.76
N LEU A 22 -29.88 8.36 -38.32
CA LEU A 22 -30.59 7.30 -39.05
C LEU A 22 -31.14 6.28 -38.06
N GLN A 23 -32.44 6.40 -37.78
CA GLN A 23 -33.21 5.38 -37.07
C GLN A 23 -33.03 4.00 -37.73
N ALA A 24 -32.65 3.01 -36.92
CA ALA A 24 -33.10 1.61 -37.00
C ALA A 24 -32.89 0.84 -38.32
N GLY A 25 -31.71 0.89 -38.94
CA GLY A 25 -31.43 0.06 -40.14
C GLY A 25 -30.00 -0.47 -40.35
N GLY A 26 -28.98 0.05 -39.66
CA GLY A 26 -27.59 -0.43 -39.80
C GLY A 26 -27.33 -1.69 -38.99
N SER A 27 -26.66 -2.69 -39.57
CA SER A 27 -26.32 -3.93 -38.86
C SER A 27 -25.42 -3.62 -37.64
N ASN A 28 -25.65 -4.28 -36.50
CA ASN A 28 -24.84 -4.13 -35.27
C ASN A 28 -23.31 -4.23 -35.52
N ILE A 29 -22.92 -4.91 -36.60
CA ILE A 29 -21.53 -5.10 -37.04
C ILE A 29 -20.91 -3.81 -37.58
N GLU A 30 -21.64 -3.05 -38.41
CA GLU A 30 -21.14 -1.78 -38.97
C GLU A 30 -20.90 -0.72 -37.89
N LEU A 31 -21.76 -0.70 -36.86
CA LEU A 31 -21.61 0.17 -35.71
C LEU A 31 -20.35 -0.21 -34.90
N SER A 32 -20.14 -1.50 -34.62
CA SER A 32 -18.93 -1.99 -33.93
C SER A 32 -17.63 -1.65 -34.68
N VAL A 33 -17.61 -1.83 -36.00
CA VAL A 33 -16.42 -1.51 -36.82
C VAL A 33 -16.13 -0.01 -36.81
N THR A 34 -17.19 0.82 -36.84
CA THR A 34 -17.05 2.27 -36.77
C THR A 34 -16.49 2.71 -35.42
N GLU A 35 -17.01 2.16 -34.32
CA GLU A 35 -16.52 2.41 -32.96
C GLU A 35 -15.05 1.99 -32.78
N ASP A 36 -14.64 0.84 -33.32
CA ASP A 36 -13.24 0.39 -33.29
C ASP A 36 -12.32 1.36 -34.05
N LYS A 37 -12.73 1.83 -35.24
CA LYS A 37 -11.96 2.82 -36.01
C LYS A 37 -11.80 4.13 -35.25
N LEU A 38 -12.86 4.57 -34.58
CA LEU A 38 -12.83 5.78 -33.75
C LEU A 38 -11.97 5.58 -32.50
N ALA A 39 -11.99 4.40 -31.87
CA ALA A 39 -11.13 4.10 -30.74
C ALA A 39 -9.65 4.23 -31.12
N TRP A 40 -9.26 3.70 -32.29
CA TRP A 40 -7.91 3.90 -32.84
C TRP A 40 -7.58 5.37 -33.08
N ALA A 41 -8.51 6.12 -33.67
CA ALA A 41 -8.33 7.54 -33.91
C ALA A 41 -8.13 8.33 -32.60
N VAL A 42 -8.93 8.05 -31.57
CA VAL A 42 -8.81 8.65 -30.23
C VAL A 42 -7.49 8.26 -29.56
N HIS A 43 -7.02 7.02 -29.71
CA HIS A 43 -5.71 6.61 -29.19
C HIS A 43 -4.56 7.36 -29.86
N ILE A 44 -4.63 7.57 -31.18
CA ILE A 44 -3.63 8.35 -31.92
C ILE A 44 -3.62 9.79 -31.41
N ILE A 45 -4.78 10.42 -31.27
CA ILE A 45 -4.89 11.78 -30.72
C ILE A 45 -4.34 11.85 -29.29
N ALA A 46 -4.67 10.87 -28.44
CA ALA A 46 -4.16 10.78 -27.08
C ALA A 46 -2.63 10.66 -27.03
N ALA A 47 -2.01 9.95 -27.98
CA ALA A 47 -0.57 9.82 -28.08
C ALA A 47 0.09 11.13 -28.55
N VAL A 48 -0.51 11.83 -29.52
CA VAL A 48 -0.05 13.15 -29.98
C VAL A 48 -0.04 14.15 -28.82
N VAL A 49 -1.15 14.25 -28.08
CA VAL A 49 -1.27 15.14 -26.91
C VAL A 49 -0.28 14.79 -25.79
N LYS A 50 0.13 13.52 -25.68
CA LYS A 50 1.12 13.06 -24.71
C LYS A 50 2.56 13.45 -25.08
N MET A 51 2.91 13.55 -26.37
CA MET A 51 4.29 13.80 -26.82
C MET A 51 4.89 15.11 -26.28
N ARG A 52 4.04 16.08 -25.89
CA ARG A 52 4.46 17.32 -25.21
C ARG A 52 5.23 17.08 -23.90
N GLN A 53 5.03 15.94 -23.21
CA GLN A 53 5.77 15.60 -21.98
C GLN A 53 7.22 15.16 -22.21
N CYS A 54 7.53 14.59 -23.37
CA CYS A 54 8.89 14.10 -23.67
C CYS A 54 9.77 15.16 -24.33
N ALA A 55 9.16 16.16 -24.99
CA ALA A 55 9.89 17.24 -25.64
C ALA A 55 10.11 18.39 -24.65
N SER A 56 11.25 18.38 -23.95
CA SER A 56 11.81 19.53 -23.21
C SER A 56 12.31 20.64 -24.15
N SER A 57 11.68 20.80 -25.32
CA SER A 57 12.09 21.73 -26.36
C SER A 57 11.03 22.79 -26.58
N SER A 58 11.48 24.04 -26.48
CA SER A 58 10.83 25.32 -26.75
C SER A 58 10.26 25.51 -28.18
N ALA A 59 10.00 24.43 -28.92
CA ALA A 59 9.35 24.51 -30.22
C ALA A 59 7.83 24.62 -30.03
N ALA A 60 7.34 25.86 -29.99
CA ALA A 60 5.93 26.20 -30.08
C ALA A 60 5.35 25.75 -31.44
N ALA A 61 5.00 24.47 -31.58
CA ALA A 61 4.03 24.00 -32.56
C ALA A 61 2.66 23.92 -31.87
N PRO A 62 1.58 24.38 -32.53
CA PRO A 62 0.62 25.26 -31.91
C PRO A 62 -0.37 24.50 -31.04
N GLU A 63 -0.56 24.97 -29.80
CA GLU A 63 -1.63 24.54 -28.89
C GLU A 63 -3.03 24.55 -29.56
N VAL A 64 -3.16 25.33 -30.63
CA VAL A 64 -4.31 25.41 -31.54
C VAL A 64 -4.60 24.05 -32.23
N LEU A 65 -3.58 23.33 -32.70
CA LEU A 65 -3.79 22.01 -33.33
C LEU A 65 -4.22 20.96 -32.31
N ASP A 66 -3.61 20.98 -31.12
CA ASP A 66 -4.00 20.11 -30.01
C ASP A 66 -5.45 20.40 -29.59
N ALA A 67 -5.85 21.68 -29.56
CA ALA A 67 -7.22 22.09 -29.31
C ALA A 67 -8.19 21.58 -30.40
N GLU A 68 -7.84 21.67 -31.68
CA GLU A 68 -8.66 21.17 -32.79
C GLU A 68 -8.85 19.65 -32.72
N LEU A 69 -7.78 18.89 -32.54
CA LEU A 69 -7.85 17.43 -32.39
C LEU A 69 -8.65 17.04 -31.14
N SER A 70 -8.43 17.73 -30.03
CA SER A 70 -9.18 17.52 -28.79
C SER A 70 -10.66 17.84 -28.95
N ALA A 71 -11.01 18.85 -29.74
CA ALA A 71 -12.39 19.22 -30.01
C ALA A 71 -13.16 18.10 -30.74
N HIS A 72 -12.49 17.36 -31.64
CA HIS A 72 -13.10 16.19 -32.26
C HIS A 72 -13.40 15.08 -31.24
N VAL A 73 -12.48 14.79 -30.32
CA VAL A 73 -12.71 13.80 -29.26
C VAL A 73 -13.87 14.21 -28.34
N ILE A 74 -13.93 15.49 -27.98
CA ILE A 74 -15.03 16.05 -27.16
C ILE A 74 -16.38 15.94 -27.89
N ARG A 75 -16.43 16.18 -29.20
CA ARG A 75 -17.64 15.97 -29.99
C ARG A 75 -18.06 14.49 -30.03
N ILE A 76 -17.09 13.58 -30.18
CA ILE A 76 -17.36 12.13 -30.11
C ILE A 76 -18.02 11.78 -28.78
N VAL A 77 -17.51 12.30 -27.66
CA VAL A 77 -18.09 12.07 -26.32
C VAL A 77 -19.54 12.52 -26.23
N ASN A 78 -19.88 13.71 -26.74
CA ASN A 78 -21.28 14.18 -26.75
C ASN A 78 -22.20 13.27 -27.57
N VAL A 79 -21.71 12.72 -28.68
CA VAL A 79 -22.47 11.77 -29.52
C VAL A 79 -22.60 10.42 -28.84
N THR A 80 -21.57 9.94 -28.15
CA THR A 80 -21.63 8.67 -27.41
C THR A 80 -22.55 8.75 -26.20
N ASP A 81 -22.58 9.89 -25.53
CA ASP A 81 -23.34 10.08 -24.30
C ASP A 81 -24.82 10.44 -24.52
N SER A 82 -25.19 10.95 -25.71
CA SER A 82 -26.59 11.25 -26.08
C SER A 82 -27.34 10.07 -26.72
N GLY A 83 -26.65 8.97 -27.03
CA GLY A 83 -27.21 7.79 -27.70
C GLY A 83 -27.95 6.81 -26.78
N LEU A 84 -28.45 5.73 -27.38
CA LEU A 84 -29.10 4.61 -26.66
C LEU A 84 -28.08 3.81 -25.84
N HIS A 85 -27.79 4.26 -24.62
CA HIS A 85 -26.97 3.52 -23.67
C HIS A 85 -27.44 2.06 -23.53
N SER A 86 -28.75 1.82 -23.49
CA SER A 86 -29.31 0.47 -23.36
C SER A 86 -29.07 -0.46 -24.56
N GLN A 87 -28.83 0.05 -25.77
CA GLN A 87 -28.59 -0.78 -26.97
C GLN A 87 -27.11 -0.99 -27.29
N ARG A 88 -26.23 -0.18 -26.68
CA ARG A 88 -24.78 -0.23 -26.91
C ARG A 88 -24.04 -1.19 -25.99
N TYR A 89 -24.65 -1.68 -24.91
CA TYR A 89 -23.88 -2.31 -23.81
C TYR A 89 -24.29 -3.75 -23.48
N GLY A 90 -23.25 -4.56 -23.20
CA GLY A 90 -23.27 -6.02 -22.99
C GLY A 90 -22.02 -6.72 -23.56
N GLU A 91 -21.34 -6.11 -24.55
CA GLU A 91 -20.15 -6.65 -25.22
C GLU A 91 -18.89 -5.81 -24.97
N ALA A 92 -17.76 -6.47 -24.70
CA ALA A 92 -16.47 -5.81 -24.41
C ALA A 92 -15.90 -5.02 -25.60
N SER A 93 -16.26 -5.39 -26.84
CA SER A 93 -15.86 -4.67 -28.07
C SER A 93 -16.37 -3.22 -28.06
N LYS A 94 -17.61 -3.01 -27.60
CA LYS A 94 -18.29 -1.70 -27.59
C LYS A 94 -17.82 -0.77 -26.46
N GLN A 95 -16.92 -1.24 -25.59
CA GLN A 95 -16.33 -0.46 -24.47
C GLN A 95 -14.95 0.12 -24.82
N ARG A 96 -14.39 -0.25 -25.99
CA ARG A 96 -13.04 0.17 -26.41
C ARG A 96 -12.96 1.67 -26.68
N LEU A 97 -14.02 2.26 -27.27
CA LEU A 97 -14.07 3.69 -27.53
C LEU A 97 -14.05 4.49 -26.22
N ASP A 98 -14.84 4.11 -25.22
CA ASP A 98 -14.83 4.74 -23.90
C ASP A 98 -13.46 4.62 -23.22
N ARG A 99 -12.80 3.47 -23.34
CA ARG A 99 -11.44 3.29 -22.82
C ARG A 99 -10.43 4.21 -23.53
N ALA A 100 -10.55 4.37 -24.85
CA ALA A 100 -9.71 5.29 -25.60
C ALA A 100 -9.95 6.75 -25.17
N ILE A 101 -11.20 7.14 -24.95
CA ILE A 101 -11.59 8.46 -24.42
C ILE A 101 -10.96 8.71 -23.04
N LEU A 102 -10.99 7.72 -22.14
CA LEU A 102 -10.37 7.87 -20.81
C LEU A 102 -8.85 8.03 -20.89
N ILE A 103 -8.18 7.30 -21.79
CA ILE A 103 -6.74 7.45 -22.03
C ILE A 103 -6.43 8.83 -22.61
N PHE A 104 -7.27 9.33 -23.52
CA PHE A 104 -7.18 10.70 -24.00
C PHE A 104 -7.31 11.70 -22.84
N PHE A 105 -8.33 11.60 -21.99
CA PHE A 105 -8.49 12.49 -20.83
C PHE A 105 -7.30 12.41 -19.88
N GLN A 106 -6.75 11.23 -19.63
CA GLN A 106 -5.58 11.07 -18.75
C GLN A 106 -4.35 11.80 -19.32
N ASN A 107 -4.07 11.65 -20.61
CA ASN A 107 -2.95 12.33 -21.25
C ASN A 107 -3.18 13.83 -21.37
N PHE A 108 -4.38 14.23 -21.80
CA PHE A 108 -4.78 15.63 -21.90
C PHE A 108 -4.63 16.33 -20.55
N ARG A 109 -5.11 15.69 -19.47
CA ARG A 109 -5.01 16.25 -18.12
C ARG A 109 -3.58 16.47 -17.68
N LYS A 110 -2.69 15.49 -17.91
CA LYS A 110 -1.28 15.62 -17.53
C LYS A 110 -0.57 16.73 -18.33
N SER A 111 -1.02 17.03 -19.55
CA SER A 111 -0.46 18.10 -20.38
C SER A 111 -1.07 19.49 -20.08
N TYR A 112 -2.36 19.56 -19.73
CA TYR A 112 -3.14 20.81 -19.76
C TYR A 112 -3.96 21.13 -18.49
N ILE A 113 -4.15 20.16 -17.58
CA ILE A 113 -5.06 20.25 -16.41
C ILE A 113 -4.34 19.84 -15.10
N GLY A 114 -3.08 20.26 -14.92
CA GLY A 114 -2.30 20.05 -13.69
C GLY A 114 -2.01 21.36 -12.95
N ASP A 115 -1.60 21.27 -11.67
CA ASP A 115 -1.27 22.43 -10.83
C ASP A 115 -0.20 23.35 -11.45
N GLN A 116 0.65 22.84 -12.34
CA GLN A 116 1.66 23.60 -13.09
C GLN A 116 1.18 24.13 -14.47
N ALA A 117 0.05 23.64 -15.00
CA ALA A 117 -0.41 23.88 -16.38
C ALA A 117 -1.49 24.97 -16.53
N ILE A 118 -2.12 25.39 -15.42
CA ILE A 118 -3.19 26.40 -15.41
C ILE A 118 -2.72 27.75 -15.98
N HIS A 119 -1.42 28.06 -15.88
CA HIS A 119 -0.86 29.33 -16.34
C HIS A 119 -0.26 29.30 -17.76
N SER A 120 -0.11 28.12 -18.39
CA SER A 120 0.70 27.95 -19.61
C SER A 120 -0.07 27.71 -20.91
N SER A 121 -1.40 27.56 -20.89
CA SER A 121 -2.17 27.02 -22.03
C SER A 121 -3.21 27.99 -22.63
N LYS A 122 -2.90 29.28 -22.73
CA LYS A 122 -3.88 30.32 -23.16
C LYS A 122 -4.40 30.14 -24.59
N GLN A 123 -3.55 29.70 -25.52
CA GLN A 123 -3.94 29.55 -26.93
C GLN A 123 -4.86 28.34 -27.13
N LEU A 124 -4.67 27.28 -26.34
CA LEU A 124 -5.54 26.11 -26.32
C LEU A 124 -6.99 26.49 -25.92
N TYR A 125 -7.16 27.20 -24.80
CA TYR A 125 -8.50 27.59 -24.33
C TYR A 125 -9.18 28.57 -25.27
N ALA A 126 -8.43 29.49 -25.90
CA ALA A 126 -8.99 30.40 -26.91
C ALA A 126 -9.57 29.61 -28.10
N ARG A 127 -8.87 28.59 -28.60
CA ARG A 127 -9.37 27.79 -29.72
C ARG A 127 -10.52 26.85 -29.33
N LEU A 128 -10.47 26.24 -28.13
CA LEU A 128 -11.59 25.43 -27.62
C LEU A 128 -12.85 26.26 -27.37
N SER A 129 -12.69 27.52 -26.95
CA SER A 129 -13.77 28.49 -26.83
C SER A 129 -14.48 28.70 -28.18
N GLU A 130 -13.73 28.95 -29.25
CA GLU A 130 -14.30 29.13 -30.60
C GLU A 130 -15.01 27.88 -31.13
N LEU A 131 -14.47 26.69 -30.89
CA LEU A 131 -14.97 25.44 -31.49
C LEU A 131 -16.12 24.79 -30.72
N LEU A 132 -16.18 24.98 -29.40
CA LEU A 132 -17.03 24.23 -28.48
C LEU A 132 -17.63 25.08 -27.34
N GLY A 133 -17.25 26.34 -27.20
CA GLY A 133 -17.67 27.19 -26.08
C GLY A 133 -17.01 26.85 -24.74
N LEU A 134 -15.93 26.06 -24.75
CA LEU A 134 -15.17 25.69 -23.56
C LEU A 134 -14.10 26.75 -23.27
N ASN A 135 -14.52 27.77 -22.54
CA ASN A 135 -13.75 29.03 -22.40
C ASN A 135 -12.74 28.99 -21.26
N ASP A 136 -12.95 28.13 -20.27
CA ASP A 136 -12.14 28.08 -19.08
C ASP A 136 -11.88 26.65 -18.60
N HIS A 137 -11.01 26.57 -17.61
CA HIS A 137 -10.59 25.33 -16.99
C HIS A 137 -11.74 24.60 -16.27
N LEU A 138 -12.68 25.36 -15.69
CA LEU A 138 -13.78 24.81 -14.89
C LEU A 138 -14.79 24.08 -15.79
N LEU A 139 -15.15 24.66 -16.94
CA LEU A 139 -16.03 24.06 -17.94
C LEU A 139 -15.46 22.76 -18.50
N LEU A 140 -14.14 22.70 -18.70
CA LEU A 140 -13.48 21.49 -19.16
C LEU A 140 -13.45 20.39 -18.10
N LEU A 141 -13.19 20.75 -16.83
CA LEU A 141 -13.32 19.84 -15.70
C LEU A 141 -14.75 19.33 -15.56
N ASP A 142 -15.76 20.20 -15.70
CA ASP A 142 -17.17 19.81 -15.69
C ASP A 142 -17.51 18.82 -16.80
N PHE A 143 -16.99 19.04 -18.01
CA PHE A 143 -17.11 18.10 -19.11
C PHE A 143 -16.53 16.71 -18.78
N PHE A 144 -15.30 16.68 -18.24
CA PHE A 144 -14.64 15.43 -17.86
C PHE A 144 -15.46 14.71 -16.79
N ILE A 145 -15.87 15.42 -15.74
CA ILE A 145 -16.62 14.84 -14.63
C ILE A 145 -17.99 14.34 -15.07
N ARG A 146 -18.71 15.04 -15.95
CA ARG A 146 -19.97 14.55 -16.51
C ARG A 146 -19.78 13.23 -17.23
N LYS A 147 -18.77 13.11 -18.10
CA LYS A 147 -18.47 11.85 -18.79
C LYS A 147 -18.11 10.74 -17.80
N LEU A 148 -17.28 11.02 -16.78
CA LEU A 148 -16.95 10.04 -15.75
C LEU A 148 -18.20 9.60 -14.97
N ALA A 149 -19.09 10.53 -14.62
CA ALA A 149 -20.36 10.22 -13.96
C ALA A 149 -21.27 9.34 -14.82
N THR A 150 -21.39 9.61 -16.12
CA THR A 150 -22.11 8.75 -17.08
C THR A 150 -21.50 7.35 -17.11
N ASN A 151 -20.16 7.24 -17.14
CA ASN A 151 -19.49 5.94 -17.13
C ASN A 151 -19.82 5.13 -15.86
N LEU A 152 -19.80 5.77 -14.68
CA LEU A 152 -20.12 5.11 -13.42
C LEU A 152 -21.61 4.73 -13.31
N ARG A 153 -22.51 5.50 -13.92
CA ARG A 153 -23.96 5.24 -13.93
C ARG A 153 -24.34 4.10 -14.87
N CYS A 154 -23.81 4.09 -16.08
CA CYS A 154 -24.32 3.25 -17.17
C CYS A 154 -23.52 1.95 -17.38
N TYR A 155 -22.24 1.89 -16.98
CA TYR A 155 -21.33 0.81 -17.40
C TYR A 155 -20.96 -0.13 -16.25
N ALA A 156 -21.93 -0.39 -15.36
CA ALA A 156 -21.72 -1.21 -14.18
C ALA A 156 -21.23 -2.64 -14.50
N GLU A 157 -21.48 -3.16 -15.71
CA GLU A 157 -21.03 -4.48 -16.17
C GLU A 157 -19.54 -4.57 -16.50
N SER A 158 -18.87 -3.45 -16.77
CA SER A 158 -17.46 -3.44 -17.18
C SER A 158 -16.54 -3.09 -16.01
N GLU A 159 -15.93 -4.10 -15.38
CA GLU A 159 -14.97 -3.87 -14.29
C GLU A 159 -13.80 -2.99 -14.76
N GLU A 160 -13.24 -3.28 -15.93
CA GLU A 160 -12.08 -2.54 -16.46
C GLU A 160 -12.39 -1.06 -16.72
N LEU A 161 -13.56 -0.76 -17.29
CA LEU A 161 -13.95 0.62 -17.59
C LEU A 161 -14.24 1.40 -16.31
N ILE A 162 -14.92 0.78 -15.34
CA ILE A 162 -15.18 1.39 -14.03
C ILE A 162 -13.86 1.66 -13.31
N ASP A 163 -12.93 0.70 -13.27
CA ASP A 163 -11.64 0.88 -12.61
C ASP A 163 -10.78 1.96 -13.29
N HIS A 164 -10.80 2.07 -14.62
CA HIS A 164 -10.14 3.17 -15.33
C HIS A 164 -10.81 4.52 -15.02
N THR A 165 -12.14 4.58 -15.06
CA THR A 165 -12.93 5.78 -14.77
C THR A 165 -12.64 6.31 -13.36
N LEU A 166 -12.63 5.42 -12.36
CA LEU A 166 -12.34 5.78 -10.97
C LEU A 166 -10.88 6.17 -10.74
N ARG A 167 -9.92 5.51 -11.41
CA ARG A 167 -8.52 5.93 -11.35
C ARG A 167 -8.34 7.36 -11.86
N LEU A 168 -8.96 7.70 -12.99
CA LEU A 168 -8.92 9.06 -13.53
C LEU A 168 -9.63 10.07 -12.62
N LEU A 169 -10.78 9.70 -12.05
CA LEU A 169 -11.49 10.54 -11.10
C LEU A 169 -10.66 10.80 -9.82
N LEU A 170 -10.02 9.77 -9.28
CA LEU A 170 -9.12 9.88 -8.13
C LEU A 170 -7.90 10.75 -8.46
N GLU A 171 -7.30 10.54 -9.64
CA GLU A 171 -6.20 11.36 -10.15
C GLU A 171 -6.58 12.85 -10.23
N LEU A 172 -7.80 13.18 -10.69
CA LEU A 172 -8.32 14.55 -10.70
C LEU A 172 -8.54 15.08 -9.28
N ALA A 173 -9.09 14.25 -8.40
CA ALA A 173 -9.36 14.59 -7.01
C ALA A 173 -8.12 14.59 -6.11
N SER A 174 -6.91 14.29 -6.60
CA SER A 174 -5.69 14.28 -5.77
C SER A 174 -4.92 15.61 -5.78
N GLY A 175 -5.18 16.52 -6.72
CA GLY A 175 -4.51 17.83 -6.82
C GLY A 175 -5.22 18.89 -5.97
N TYR A 176 -4.49 19.71 -5.21
CA TYR A 176 -5.09 20.65 -4.26
C TYR A 176 -5.96 21.71 -4.94
N MET A 177 -5.48 22.31 -6.05
CA MET A 177 -6.27 23.32 -6.78
C MET A 177 -7.42 22.68 -7.53
N THR A 178 -7.19 21.52 -8.14
CA THR A 178 -8.24 20.76 -8.85
C THR A 178 -9.37 20.37 -7.89
N GLN A 179 -9.07 19.92 -6.66
CA GLN A 179 -10.07 19.60 -5.64
C GLN A 179 -11.03 20.77 -5.36
N LYS A 180 -10.51 21.99 -5.20
CA LYS A 180 -11.34 23.18 -4.95
C LYS A 180 -12.27 23.48 -6.12
N LEU A 181 -11.77 23.37 -7.34
CA LEU A 181 -12.58 23.57 -8.55
C LEU A 181 -13.63 22.46 -8.71
N LEU A 182 -13.28 21.21 -8.43
CA LEU A 182 -14.21 20.09 -8.47
C LEU A 182 -15.39 20.31 -7.52
N LEU A 183 -15.17 20.88 -6.34
CA LEU A 183 -16.26 21.18 -5.39
C LEU A 183 -17.24 22.26 -5.87
N GLN A 184 -16.88 23.06 -6.86
CA GLN A 184 -17.80 24.04 -7.47
C GLN A 184 -18.80 23.37 -8.40
N LEU A 185 -18.46 22.20 -8.96
CA LEU A 185 -19.25 21.48 -9.94
C LEU A 185 -20.45 20.76 -9.32
N ASP A 186 -21.64 20.98 -9.88
CA ASP A 186 -22.87 20.35 -9.38
C ASP A 186 -22.86 18.82 -9.56
N THR A 187 -22.20 18.33 -10.62
CA THR A 187 -22.01 16.88 -10.83
C THR A 187 -21.22 16.24 -9.68
N VAL A 188 -20.18 16.92 -9.16
CA VAL A 188 -19.38 16.42 -8.03
C VAL A 188 -20.20 16.47 -6.74
N LYS A 189 -20.90 17.58 -6.48
CA LYS A 189 -21.81 17.70 -5.33
C LYS A 189 -22.87 16.59 -5.34
N PHE A 190 -23.40 16.27 -6.53
CA PHE A 190 -24.36 15.18 -6.71
C PHE A 190 -23.75 13.82 -6.37
N ILE A 191 -22.56 13.50 -6.89
CA ILE A 191 -21.84 12.24 -6.59
C ILE A 191 -21.63 12.10 -5.07
N MET A 192 -21.23 13.17 -4.40
CA MET A 192 -20.99 13.18 -2.96
C MET A 192 -22.26 13.05 -2.12
N ALA A 193 -23.37 13.64 -2.56
CA ALA A 193 -24.65 13.60 -1.85
C ALA A 193 -25.39 12.26 -2.02
N HIS A 194 -25.20 11.58 -3.15
CA HIS A 194 -25.91 10.34 -3.47
C HIS A 194 -24.98 9.18 -3.85
N PRO A 195 -24.04 8.75 -2.97
CA PRO A 195 -23.13 7.64 -3.24
C PRO A 195 -23.83 6.29 -3.03
N THR A 196 -25.01 6.11 -3.61
CA THR A 196 -25.86 4.93 -3.42
C THR A 196 -25.95 4.09 -4.68
N LYS A 197 -26.31 2.82 -4.51
CA LYS A 197 -26.56 1.86 -5.59
C LYS A 197 -27.62 2.30 -6.61
N GLU A 198 -28.57 3.12 -6.17
CA GLU A 198 -29.63 3.68 -7.02
C GLU A 198 -29.06 4.57 -8.13
N HIS A 199 -28.00 5.31 -7.81
CA HIS A 199 -27.34 6.22 -8.74
C HIS A 199 -26.10 5.59 -9.36
N PHE A 200 -25.46 4.64 -8.69
CA PHE A 200 -24.23 4.00 -9.15
C PHE A 200 -24.35 2.47 -9.02
N PRO A 201 -24.93 1.78 -10.03
CA PRO A 201 -25.23 0.35 -9.96
C PRO A 201 -24.00 -0.55 -9.80
N PHE A 202 -22.81 -0.06 -10.18
CA PHE A 202 -21.56 -0.82 -10.00
C PHE A 202 -21.25 -1.11 -8.52
N LEU A 203 -21.82 -0.35 -7.58
CA LEU A 203 -21.62 -0.56 -6.15
C LEU A 203 -22.18 -1.91 -5.67
N GLU A 204 -23.24 -2.44 -6.29
CA GLU A 204 -23.81 -3.75 -5.91
C GLU A 204 -23.07 -4.94 -6.52
N LYS A 205 -22.36 -4.72 -7.62
CA LYS A 205 -21.75 -5.82 -8.38
C LYS A 205 -20.48 -6.33 -7.70
N GLN A 206 -20.45 -7.63 -7.45
CA GLN A 206 -19.35 -8.29 -6.74
C GLN A 206 -18.00 -8.12 -7.43
N ALA A 207 -17.96 -8.17 -8.77
CA ALA A 207 -16.77 -7.91 -9.56
C ALA A 207 -16.17 -6.53 -9.26
N CYS A 208 -17.03 -5.53 -9.06
CA CYS A 208 -16.65 -4.14 -8.82
C CYS A 208 -16.39 -3.81 -7.34
N PHE A 209 -16.30 -4.79 -6.44
CA PHE A 209 -15.99 -4.51 -5.03
C PHE A 209 -14.65 -3.80 -4.84
N ARG A 210 -13.63 -4.06 -5.68
CA ARG A 210 -12.36 -3.31 -5.61
C ARG A 210 -12.55 -1.83 -5.95
N SER A 211 -13.36 -1.55 -6.96
CA SER A 211 -13.75 -0.22 -7.42
C SER A 211 -14.42 0.60 -6.32
N ARG A 212 -15.22 -0.02 -5.42
CA ARG A 212 -15.82 0.67 -4.26
C ARG A 212 -14.78 1.41 -3.40
N THR A 213 -13.65 0.77 -3.10
CA THR A 213 -12.61 1.41 -2.28
C THR A 213 -12.04 2.65 -2.96
N THR A 214 -11.80 2.60 -4.26
CA THR A 214 -11.30 3.76 -5.02
C THR A 214 -12.35 4.87 -5.07
N PHE A 215 -13.61 4.53 -5.27
CA PHE A 215 -14.72 5.50 -5.30
C PHE A 215 -14.86 6.25 -3.96
N TYR A 216 -14.92 5.54 -2.84
CA TYR A 216 -14.99 6.16 -1.52
C TYR A 216 -13.67 6.84 -1.11
N TYR A 217 -12.53 6.42 -1.66
CA TYR A 217 -11.28 7.16 -1.49
C TYR A 217 -11.35 8.53 -2.16
N THR A 218 -11.82 8.60 -3.42
CA THR A 218 -12.05 9.86 -4.12
C THR A 218 -13.05 10.76 -3.37
N ILE A 219 -14.19 10.20 -2.93
CA ILE A 219 -15.18 10.96 -2.15
C ILE A 219 -14.55 11.50 -0.86
N GLY A 220 -13.79 10.65 -0.15
CA GLY A 220 -13.05 11.07 1.04
C GLY A 220 -12.12 12.25 0.76
N CYS A 221 -11.36 12.21 -0.33
CA CYS A 221 -10.47 13.32 -0.73
C CYS A 221 -11.24 14.64 -0.92
N LEU A 222 -12.47 14.59 -1.43
CA LEU A 222 -13.33 15.77 -1.64
C LEU A 222 -14.03 16.26 -0.37
N ILE A 223 -14.43 15.35 0.53
CA ILE A 223 -15.05 15.69 1.82
C ILE A 223 -14.09 16.50 2.70
N PHE A 224 -12.80 16.16 2.68
CA PHE A 224 -11.82 16.71 3.60
C PHE A 224 -11.18 18.05 3.17
N VAL A 225 -11.68 18.70 2.11
CA VAL A 225 -11.12 19.97 1.58
C VAL A 225 -11.64 21.19 2.36
N GLU A 226 -12.96 21.39 2.40
CA GLU A 226 -13.64 22.56 2.98
C GLU A 226 -14.91 22.14 3.73
N ASP A 227 -15.30 22.85 4.79
CA ASP A 227 -16.49 22.55 5.64
C ASP A 227 -16.56 21.12 6.17
N ILE A 228 -15.41 20.62 6.60
CA ILE A 228 -15.17 19.19 6.86
C ILE A 228 -16.26 18.59 7.75
N SER A 229 -16.63 19.23 8.87
CA SER A 229 -17.54 18.62 9.86
C SER A 229 -18.96 18.39 9.34
N VAL A 230 -19.52 19.33 8.56
CA VAL A 230 -20.90 19.22 8.05
C VAL A 230 -20.95 18.25 6.88
N LYS A 231 -20.03 18.41 5.91
CA LYS A 231 -19.95 17.54 4.73
C LYS A 231 -19.65 16.09 5.13
N PHE A 232 -18.80 15.89 6.13
CA PHE A 232 -18.51 14.56 6.67
C PHE A 232 -19.78 13.91 7.25
N LYS A 233 -20.52 14.59 8.13
CA LYS A 233 -21.74 14.00 8.73
C LYS A 233 -22.76 13.58 7.68
N ILE A 234 -23.04 14.44 6.69
CA ILE A 234 -24.00 14.15 5.62
C ILE A 234 -23.54 12.96 4.78
N SER A 235 -22.26 12.92 4.41
CA SER A 235 -21.72 11.86 3.55
C SER A 235 -21.60 10.51 4.25
N MET A 236 -21.47 10.50 5.58
CA MET A 236 -21.33 9.28 6.38
C MET A 236 -22.68 8.68 6.81
N ASP A 237 -23.79 9.42 6.72
CA ASP A 237 -25.12 8.96 7.15
C ASP A 237 -25.57 7.65 6.46
N PRO A 238 -25.41 7.46 5.13
CA PRO A 238 -25.76 6.19 4.50
C PRO A 238 -24.95 5.00 5.04
N LEU A 239 -23.68 5.22 5.39
CA LEU A 239 -22.81 4.18 5.98
C LEU A 239 -23.20 3.90 7.43
N LEU A 240 -23.65 4.92 8.16
CA LEU A 240 -24.19 4.79 9.51
C LEU A 240 -25.43 3.90 9.52
N GLN A 241 -26.36 4.08 8.58
CA GLN A 241 -27.55 3.23 8.48
C GLN A 241 -27.20 1.75 8.25
N VAL A 242 -26.17 1.48 7.43
CA VAL A 242 -25.67 0.11 7.23
C VAL A 242 -25.07 -0.45 8.52
N LEU A 243 -24.28 0.34 9.26
CA LEU A 243 -23.71 -0.07 10.55
C LEU A 243 -24.81 -0.41 11.57
N LEU A 244 -25.77 0.49 11.76
CA LEU A 244 -26.89 0.28 12.69
C LEU A 244 -27.70 -0.97 12.33
N THR A 245 -27.92 -1.20 11.03
CA THR A 245 -28.58 -2.41 10.55
C THR A 245 -27.77 -3.65 10.94
N LEU A 246 -26.46 -3.67 10.67
CA LEU A 246 -25.58 -4.80 11.00
C LEU A 246 -25.48 -5.07 12.50
N GLU A 247 -25.48 -4.03 13.32
CA GLU A 247 -25.47 -4.13 14.79
C GLU A 247 -26.77 -4.74 15.33
N SER A 248 -27.91 -4.45 14.68
CA SER A 248 -29.22 -4.99 15.06
C SER A 248 -29.45 -6.46 14.67
N VAL A 249 -28.64 -7.02 13.76
CA VAL A 249 -28.80 -8.41 13.29
C VAL A 249 -28.46 -9.39 14.41
N GLN A 250 -29.35 -10.35 14.66
CA GLN A 250 -29.13 -11.45 15.61
C GLN A 250 -27.98 -12.37 15.15
N ASP A 251 -27.23 -12.92 16.09
CA ASP A 251 -26.03 -13.74 15.82
C ASP A 251 -26.33 -14.95 14.93
N THR A 252 -27.50 -15.57 15.09
CA THR A 252 -27.95 -16.73 14.29
C THR A 252 -28.14 -16.41 12.81
N MET A 253 -28.53 -15.17 12.48
CA MET A 253 -28.79 -14.70 11.11
C MET A 253 -27.60 -13.99 10.49
N PHE A 254 -26.48 -13.91 11.21
CA PHE A 254 -25.30 -13.16 10.78
C PHE A 254 -24.54 -13.83 9.62
N ARG A 255 -24.76 -15.12 9.41
CA ARG A 255 -24.21 -15.95 8.31
C ARG A 255 -25.08 -15.92 7.04
N THR A 256 -25.70 -14.79 6.72
CA THR A 256 -26.52 -14.61 5.52
C THR A 256 -25.77 -13.85 4.43
N ASP A 257 -26.11 -14.09 3.15
CA ASP A 257 -25.49 -13.41 2.02
C ASP A 257 -25.70 -11.89 2.05
N THR A 258 -26.86 -11.43 2.54
CA THR A 258 -27.16 -10.01 2.72
C THR A 258 -26.17 -9.34 3.68
N VAL A 259 -25.92 -9.95 4.84
CA VAL A 259 -24.95 -9.47 5.83
C VAL A 259 -23.53 -9.56 5.29
N LYS A 260 -23.20 -10.65 4.60
CA LYS A 260 -21.90 -10.86 3.94
C LYS A 260 -21.56 -9.71 3.00
N TYR A 261 -22.44 -9.38 2.05
CA TYR A 261 -22.19 -8.32 1.08
C TYR A 261 -22.23 -6.93 1.71
N ALA A 262 -23.08 -6.70 2.71
CA ALA A 262 -23.11 -5.46 3.47
C ALA A 262 -21.78 -5.21 4.19
N LEU A 263 -21.22 -6.22 4.88
CA LEU A 263 -19.92 -6.13 5.54
C LEU A 263 -18.78 -5.89 4.54
N ILE A 264 -18.76 -6.62 3.42
CA ILE A 264 -17.75 -6.44 2.38
C ILE A 264 -17.78 -5.01 1.83
N GLY A 265 -18.97 -4.51 1.49
CA GLY A 265 -19.17 -3.15 1.01
C GLY A 265 -18.69 -2.12 2.02
N LEU A 266 -19.26 -2.15 3.22
CA LEU A 266 -18.96 -1.20 4.29
C LEU A 266 -17.46 -1.12 4.60
N MET A 267 -16.76 -2.26 4.73
CA MET A 267 -15.32 -2.25 5.03
C MET A 267 -14.48 -1.69 3.90
N ARG A 268 -14.91 -1.88 2.64
CA ARG A 268 -14.22 -1.30 1.47
C ARG A 268 -14.45 0.19 1.37
N ASP A 269 -15.64 0.65 1.71
CA ASP A 269 -16.01 2.06 1.71
C ASP A 269 -15.27 2.80 2.82
N LEU A 270 -15.34 2.30 4.06
CA LEU A 270 -14.61 2.85 5.21
C LEU A 270 -13.10 2.84 4.99
N ARG A 271 -12.56 1.79 4.34
CA ARG A 271 -11.15 1.78 3.94
C ARG A 271 -10.82 2.91 2.97
N GLY A 272 -11.68 3.17 1.98
CA GLY A 272 -11.50 4.29 1.05
C GLY A 272 -11.47 5.63 1.77
N ILE A 273 -12.44 5.88 2.66
CA ILE A 273 -12.50 7.12 3.46
C ILE A 273 -11.29 7.24 4.39
N ALA A 274 -10.89 6.15 5.05
CA ALA A 274 -9.68 6.12 5.86
C ALA A 274 -8.40 6.36 5.03
N MET A 275 -8.39 5.99 3.75
CA MET A 275 -7.28 6.31 2.86
C MET A 275 -7.17 7.83 2.59
N ALA A 276 -8.28 8.58 2.65
CA ALA A 276 -8.29 10.03 2.44
C ALA A 276 -7.91 10.87 3.67
N THR A 277 -7.78 10.27 4.86
CA THR A 277 -7.36 11.01 6.06
C THR A 277 -5.84 11.13 6.10
N HIS A 278 -5.33 12.34 5.90
CA HIS A 278 -3.89 12.63 5.81
C HIS A 278 -3.33 13.39 7.03
N ASN A 279 -4.20 13.89 7.91
CA ASN A 279 -3.79 14.69 9.05
C ASN A 279 -4.62 14.35 10.29
N ARG A 280 -4.16 14.82 11.45
CA ARG A 280 -4.81 14.59 12.75
C ARG A 280 -6.29 14.99 12.77
N ARG A 281 -6.66 16.11 12.16
CA ARG A 281 -8.04 16.63 12.18
C ARG A 281 -9.00 15.70 11.42
N THR A 282 -8.63 15.33 10.21
CA THR A 282 -9.45 14.45 9.35
C THR A 282 -9.52 13.03 9.91
N PHE A 283 -8.40 12.52 10.44
CA PHE A 283 -8.40 11.23 11.13
C PHE A 283 -9.22 11.26 12.41
N GLY A 284 -9.11 12.31 13.23
CA GLY A 284 -9.87 12.47 14.46
C GLY A 284 -11.38 12.40 14.24
N LEU A 285 -11.90 13.10 13.22
CA LEU A 285 -13.32 13.02 12.86
C LEU A 285 -13.77 11.60 12.50
N LEU A 286 -12.96 10.87 11.73
CA LEU A 286 -13.27 9.48 11.41
C LEU A 286 -13.15 8.57 12.64
N PHE A 287 -12.15 8.80 13.48
CA PHE A 287 -11.93 8.03 14.70
C PHE A 287 -13.10 8.20 15.68
N ASP A 288 -13.51 9.44 15.96
CA ASP A 288 -14.62 9.75 16.84
C ASP A 288 -15.97 9.27 16.29
N TRP A 289 -16.08 9.14 14.96
CA TRP A 289 -17.26 8.58 14.32
C TRP A 289 -17.33 7.06 14.47
N ILE A 290 -16.21 6.33 14.39
CA ILE A 290 -16.20 4.85 14.51
C ILE A 290 -16.13 4.40 15.98
N TYR A 291 -15.23 5.00 16.75
CA TYR A 291 -14.95 4.60 18.12
C TYR A 291 -15.76 5.44 19.12
N PRO A 292 -16.37 4.84 20.15
CA PRO A 292 -16.42 3.41 20.45
C PRO A 292 -17.61 2.68 19.80
N ALA A 293 -18.62 3.42 19.33
CA ALA A 293 -19.96 2.90 19.03
C ALA A 293 -19.96 1.75 18.01
N HIS A 294 -19.17 1.87 16.94
CA HIS A 294 -19.26 1.00 15.77
C HIS A 294 -18.13 -0.04 15.67
N MET A 295 -17.18 -0.04 16.62
CA MET A 295 -16.11 -1.04 16.65
C MET A 295 -16.66 -2.45 16.92
N GLN A 296 -17.78 -2.57 17.63
CA GLN A 296 -18.43 -3.85 17.88
C GLN A 296 -18.89 -4.53 16.59
N ALA A 297 -19.41 -3.77 15.61
CA ALA A 297 -19.81 -4.32 14.32
C ALA A 297 -18.63 -4.97 13.58
N VAL A 298 -17.45 -4.35 13.65
CA VAL A 298 -16.19 -4.86 13.06
C VAL A 298 -15.77 -6.17 13.74
N LEU A 299 -15.80 -6.21 15.08
CA LEU A 299 -15.45 -7.41 15.85
C LEU A 299 -16.43 -8.57 15.65
N LYS A 300 -17.74 -8.26 15.56
CA LYS A 300 -18.79 -9.23 15.26
C LYS A 300 -18.63 -9.82 13.86
N GLY A 301 -18.33 -8.95 12.88
CA GLY A 301 -17.94 -9.30 11.52
C GLY A 301 -16.80 -10.32 11.49
N MET A 302 -15.72 -10.00 12.18
CA MET A 302 -14.53 -10.87 12.24
C MET A 302 -14.83 -12.21 12.92
N SER A 303 -15.61 -12.20 13.99
CA SER A 303 -15.87 -13.40 14.79
C SER A 303 -16.74 -14.43 14.07
N HIS A 304 -17.74 -13.97 13.32
CA HIS A 304 -18.67 -14.86 12.63
C HIS A 304 -18.15 -15.31 11.27
N TRP A 305 -17.31 -14.52 10.58
CA TRP A 305 -16.86 -14.82 9.21
C TRP A 305 -15.36 -15.15 9.10
N ALA A 306 -14.70 -15.54 10.20
CA ALA A 306 -13.25 -15.79 10.23
C ALA A 306 -12.75 -16.81 9.20
N ASP A 307 -13.60 -17.75 8.78
CA ASP A 307 -13.38 -18.80 7.78
C ASP A 307 -13.62 -18.36 6.34
N THR A 308 -14.10 -17.12 6.12
CA THR A 308 -14.52 -16.62 4.81
C THR A 308 -13.64 -15.45 4.36
N PRO A 309 -12.59 -15.70 3.55
CA PRO A 309 -11.61 -14.69 3.12
C PRO A 309 -12.20 -13.47 2.41
N GLU A 310 -13.35 -13.65 1.75
CA GLU A 310 -14.06 -12.58 1.05
C GLU A 310 -14.49 -11.45 2.00
N VAL A 311 -14.84 -11.80 3.25
CA VAL A 311 -15.26 -10.86 4.30
C VAL A 311 -14.06 -10.43 5.15
N THR A 312 -13.20 -11.37 5.56
CA THR A 312 -12.07 -11.07 6.44
C THR A 312 -11.00 -10.21 5.74
N THR A 313 -10.75 -10.42 4.44
CA THR A 313 -9.74 -9.63 3.71
C THR A 313 -10.07 -8.13 3.71
N PRO A 314 -11.29 -7.68 3.33
CA PRO A 314 -11.68 -6.27 3.47
C PRO A 314 -11.59 -5.73 4.89
N LEU A 315 -12.08 -6.47 5.89
CA LEU A 315 -12.01 -6.10 7.31
C LEU A 315 -10.57 -5.84 7.76
N LEU A 316 -9.68 -6.83 7.53
CA LEU A 316 -8.28 -6.74 7.91
C LEU A 316 -7.57 -5.61 7.16
N LYS A 317 -7.89 -5.39 5.88
CA LYS A 317 -7.31 -4.29 5.09
C LYS A 317 -7.80 -2.91 5.52
N PHE A 318 -9.06 -2.81 5.96
CA PHE A 318 -9.57 -1.60 6.59
C PHE A 318 -8.79 -1.33 7.87
N MET A 319 -8.66 -2.32 8.76
CA MET A 319 -7.93 -2.14 10.02
C MET A 319 -6.45 -1.81 9.79
N ALA A 320 -5.80 -2.48 8.84
CA ALA A 320 -4.40 -2.20 8.47
C ALA A 320 -4.23 -0.77 7.96
N GLU A 321 -5.20 -0.24 7.22
CA GLU A 321 -5.21 1.16 6.84
C GLU A 321 -5.46 2.04 8.06
N PHE A 322 -6.45 1.75 8.90
CA PHE A 322 -6.86 2.58 10.03
C PHE A 322 -5.73 2.82 11.04
N VAL A 323 -4.90 1.80 11.31
CA VAL A 323 -3.75 1.88 12.24
C VAL A 323 -2.48 2.47 11.65
N LEU A 324 -2.46 2.76 10.35
CA LEU A 324 -1.27 3.27 9.68
C LEU A 324 -1.05 4.75 10.03
N ASN A 325 0.08 5.07 10.67
CA ASN A 325 0.47 6.46 10.93
C ASN A 325 1.14 7.11 9.71
N LYS A 326 0.38 7.26 8.61
CA LYS A 326 0.87 8.00 7.44
C LYS A 326 0.76 9.51 7.67
N SER A 327 1.77 10.26 7.23
CA SER A 327 1.79 11.72 7.34
C SER A 327 1.57 12.24 8.78
N GLN A 328 1.96 11.47 9.79
CA GLN A 328 1.77 11.81 11.21
C GLN A 328 0.29 12.07 11.60
N ARG A 329 -0.66 11.41 10.93
CA ARG A 329 -2.09 11.59 11.23
C ARG A 329 -2.54 11.00 12.58
N LEU A 330 -1.80 10.02 13.12
CA LEU A 330 -2.06 9.41 14.43
C LEU A 330 -1.30 10.11 15.56
N ASN A 331 -1.05 11.41 15.42
CA ASN A 331 -0.42 12.20 16.48
C ASN A 331 -1.46 12.67 17.50
N PHE A 332 -1.77 11.82 18.48
CA PHE A 332 -2.67 12.16 19.58
C PHE A 332 -1.97 13.08 20.61
N ASP A 333 -2.74 13.89 21.34
CA ASP A 333 -2.17 14.67 22.45
C ASP A 333 -1.61 13.73 23.52
N CYS A 334 -0.57 14.16 24.24
CA CYS A 334 0.04 13.37 25.33
C CYS A 334 -0.96 13.00 26.43
N SER A 335 -2.07 13.73 26.56
CA SER A 335 -3.16 13.48 27.49
C SER A 335 -4.27 12.58 26.93
N SER A 336 -4.25 12.26 25.63
CA SER A 336 -5.30 11.52 24.97
C SER A 336 -5.11 10.00 25.11
N PRO A 337 -6.12 9.26 25.58
CA PRO A 337 -6.06 7.80 25.64
C PRO A 337 -6.28 7.14 24.26
N ASN A 338 -6.55 7.91 23.20
CA ASN A 338 -7.02 7.39 21.92
C ASN A 338 -6.06 6.38 21.27
N GLY A 339 -4.75 6.57 21.40
CA GLY A 339 -3.76 5.61 20.91
C GLY A 339 -3.86 4.25 21.60
N ILE A 340 -4.02 4.26 22.93
CA ILE A 340 -4.20 3.05 23.74
C ILE A 340 -5.51 2.36 23.39
N LEU A 341 -6.60 3.13 23.29
CA LEU A 341 -7.92 2.61 22.94
C LEU A 341 -7.94 1.98 21.55
N LEU A 342 -7.32 2.64 20.56
CA LEU A 342 -7.14 2.09 19.21
C LEU A 342 -6.39 0.75 19.26
N PHE A 343 -5.30 0.68 20.00
CA PHE A 343 -4.52 -0.55 20.13
C PHE A 343 -5.28 -1.68 20.83
N ARG A 344 -6.13 -1.37 21.82
CA ARG A 344 -7.01 -2.37 22.46
C ARG A 344 -7.97 -2.99 21.45
N GLU A 345 -8.55 -2.18 20.55
CA GLU A 345 -9.41 -2.71 19.48
C GLU A 345 -8.62 -3.53 18.44
N VAL A 346 -7.38 -3.13 18.13
CA VAL A 346 -6.46 -3.95 17.30
C VAL A 346 -6.24 -5.32 17.95
N SER A 347 -5.90 -5.35 19.23
CA SER A 347 -5.66 -6.59 19.97
C SER A 347 -6.87 -7.51 19.94
N LYS A 348 -8.06 -7.01 20.30
CA LYS A 348 -9.32 -7.77 20.25
C LYS A 348 -9.57 -8.37 18.86
N LEU A 349 -9.38 -7.59 17.81
CA LEU A 349 -9.59 -8.02 16.43
C LEU A 349 -8.60 -9.12 16.01
N LEU A 350 -7.31 -8.96 16.35
CA LEU A 350 -6.27 -9.94 16.04
C LEU A 350 -6.48 -11.25 16.80
N VAL A 351 -6.87 -11.19 18.08
CA VAL A 351 -7.20 -12.37 18.88
C VAL A 351 -8.43 -13.09 18.33
N ALA A 352 -9.49 -12.35 17.98
CA ALA A 352 -10.71 -12.91 17.40
C ALA A 352 -10.45 -13.60 16.06
N TYR A 353 -9.63 -13.02 15.19
CA TYR A 353 -9.28 -13.62 13.91
C TYR A 353 -8.31 -14.81 14.08
N GLY A 354 -7.22 -14.58 14.83
CA GLY A 354 -6.10 -15.50 14.94
C GLY A 354 -6.46 -16.81 15.64
N SER A 355 -7.27 -16.77 16.69
CA SER A 355 -7.71 -17.97 17.40
C SER A 355 -8.50 -18.92 16.50
N ARG A 356 -9.28 -18.39 15.56
CA ARG A 356 -10.10 -19.17 14.61
C ARG A 356 -9.29 -19.64 13.41
N ILE A 357 -8.46 -18.78 12.82
CA ILE A 357 -7.69 -19.15 11.61
C ILE A 357 -6.66 -20.24 11.88
N LEU A 358 -6.11 -20.28 13.11
CA LEU A 358 -5.20 -21.33 13.54
C LEU A 358 -5.89 -22.69 13.69
N ALA A 359 -7.17 -22.69 14.05
CA ALA A 359 -7.98 -23.90 14.21
C ALA A 359 -8.49 -24.47 12.87
N ILE A 360 -8.46 -23.68 11.78
CA ILE A 360 -8.94 -24.11 10.47
C ILE A 360 -7.94 -25.10 9.83
N PRO A 361 -8.40 -26.29 9.36
CA PRO A 361 -7.58 -27.25 8.63
C PRO A 361 -6.99 -26.64 7.35
N ASN A 362 -5.84 -27.14 6.89
CA ASN A 362 -5.20 -26.63 5.68
C ASN A 362 -6.08 -26.92 4.43
N PRO A 363 -6.64 -25.89 3.76
CA PRO A 363 -7.49 -26.08 2.59
C PRO A 363 -6.65 -26.28 1.32
N THR A 364 -7.28 -26.54 0.18
CA THR A 364 -6.59 -26.68 -1.11
C THR A 364 -5.90 -25.37 -1.55
N ASP A 365 -6.56 -24.22 -1.37
CA ASP A 365 -5.96 -22.89 -1.54
C ASP A 365 -5.55 -22.30 -0.19
N ILE A 366 -4.45 -22.81 0.37
CA ILE A 366 -3.92 -22.36 1.67
C ILE A 366 -3.60 -20.87 1.65
N TYR A 367 -3.14 -20.35 0.50
CA TYR A 367 -2.78 -18.95 0.40
C TYR A 367 -3.99 -18.03 0.56
N ALA A 368 -5.06 -18.23 -0.20
CA ALA A 368 -6.24 -17.36 -0.14
C ALA A 368 -6.94 -17.45 1.21
N TYR A 369 -7.02 -18.64 1.79
CA TYR A 369 -7.77 -18.89 3.02
C TYR A 369 -7.00 -18.57 4.28
N LYS A 370 -5.69 -18.85 4.33
CA LYS A 370 -4.89 -18.75 5.57
C LYS A 370 -3.83 -17.66 5.46
N TYR A 371 -2.87 -17.81 4.55
CA TYR A 371 -1.69 -16.93 4.50
C TYR A 371 -2.04 -15.48 4.19
N LYS A 372 -3.05 -15.26 3.35
CA LYS A 372 -3.48 -13.92 2.97
C LYS A 372 -3.95 -13.08 4.16
N GLY A 373 -4.79 -13.66 5.01
CA GLY A 373 -5.24 -12.96 6.20
C GLY A 373 -4.13 -12.84 7.23
N ILE A 374 -3.30 -13.88 7.41
CA ILE A 374 -2.16 -13.85 8.34
C ILE A 374 -1.20 -12.70 7.99
N TRP A 375 -0.76 -12.56 6.73
CA TRP A 375 0.19 -11.50 6.40
C TRP A 375 -0.40 -10.09 6.58
N ILE A 376 -1.72 -9.93 6.40
CA ILE A 376 -2.39 -8.65 6.69
C ILE A 376 -2.40 -8.43 8.21
N SER A 377 -2.66 -9.46 9.03
CA SER A 377 -2.56 -9.38 10.49
C SER A 377 -1.15 -9.02 10.98
N LEU A 378 -0.10 -9.62 10.40
CA LEU A 378 1.29 -9.23 10.66
C LEU A 378 1.50 -7.75 10.36
N THR A 379 0.95 -7.27 9.23
CA THR A 379 1.03 -5.87 8.81
C THR A 379 0.28 -4.94 9.78
N ILE A 380 -0.90 -5.33 10.27
CA ILE A 380 -1.67 -4.55 11.26
C ILE A 380 -0.83 -4.33 12.52
N LEU A 381 -0.32 -5.42 13.10
CA LEU A 381 0.44 -5.32 14.35
C LEU A 381 1.75 -4.54 14.14
N SER A 382 2.47 -4.79 13.04
CA SER A 382 3.71 -4.06 12.72
C SER A 382 3.48 -2.55 12.64
N ARG A 383 2.40 -2.13 11.96
CA ARG A 383 2.03 -0.70 11.84
C ARG A 383 1.62 -0.09 13.17
N ALA A 384 0.98 -0.87 14.03
CA ALA A 384 0.55 -0.40 15.34
C ALA A 384 1.73 -0.23 16.30
N LEU A 385 2.67 -1.17 16.30
CA LEU A 385 3.89 -1.13 17.12
C LEU A 385 4.85 -0.02 16.65
N ALA A 386 5.11 0.07 15.34
CA ALA A 386 6.03 1.07 14.75
C ALA A 386 5.39 2.46 14.55
N GLY A 387 4.11 2.62 14.92
CA GLY A 387 3.35 3.84 14.65
C GLY A 387 3.70 5.03 15.54
N ASN A 388 4.39 4.80 16.67
CA ASN A 388 4.80 5.80 17.66
C ASN A 388 3.64 6.63 18.26
N TYR A 389 2.42 6.10 18.26
CA TYR A 389 1.22 6.77 18.82
C TYR A 389 0.70 6.11 20.09
N VAL A 390 1.38 5.08 20.59
CA VAL A 390 1.02 4.35 21.82
C VAL A 390 2.28 4.20 22.67
N ASN A 391 2.18 4.54 23.95
CA ASN A 391 3.19 4.15 24.93
C ASN A 391 2.84 2.77 25.48
N PHE A 392 3.55 1.75 25.01
CA PHE A 392 3.26 0.36 25.35
C PHE A 392 3.54 0.00 26.81
N GLY A 393 4.42 0.74 27.50
CA GLY A 393 4.68 0.53 28.93
C GLY A 393 3.44 0.73 29.81
N VAL A 394 2.45 1.45 29.30
CA VAL A 394 1.17 1.68 29.99
C VAL A 394 0.39 0.37 30.19
N PHE A 395 0.47 -0.58 29.25
CA PHE A 395 -0.25 -1.86 29.38
C PHE A 395 0.27 -2.68 30.56
N GLU A 396 1.59 -2.72 30.74
CA GLU A 396 2.22 -3.42 31.87
C GLU A 396 1.88 -2.76 33.20
N LEU A 397 1.91 -1.42 33.27
CA LEU A 397 1.59 -0.66 34.47
C LEU A 397 0.14 -0.85 34.97
N TYR A 398 -0.82 -1.01 34.04
CA TYR A 398 -2.23 -1.22 34.39
C TYR A 398 -2.65 -2.69 34.37
N GLY A 399 -1.74 -3.63 34.12
CA GLY A 399 -2.05 -5.06 34.01
C GLY A 399 -2.97 -5.41 32.84
N ASP A 400 -3.02 -4.57 31.79
CA ASP A 400 -3.80 -4.82 30.58
C ASP A 400 -3.04 -5.76 29.64
N ARG A 401 -3.66 -6.90 29.34
CA ARG A 401 -3.08 -7.95 28.50
C ARG A 401 -3.18 -7.71 26.99
N ALA A 402 -3.73 -6.58 26.55
CA ALA A 402 -3.94 -6.32 25.14
C ALA A 402 -2.65 -6.45 24.30
N LEU A 403 -1.50 -5.98 24.80
CA LEU A 403 -0.22 -6.09 24.10
C LEU A 403 0.27 -7.55 24.03
N THR A 404 0.28 -8.25 25.15
CA THR A 404 0.76 -9.63 25.22
C THR A 404 -0.13 -10.56 24.40
N ASP A 405 -1.46 -10.45 24.52
CA ASP A 405 -2.39 -11.28 23.76
C ASP A 405 -2.28 -11.05 22.24
N ALA A 406 -2.02 -9.79 21.82
CA ALA A 406 -1.79 -9.46 20.41
C ALA A 406 -0.47 -10.03 19.88
N LEU A 407 0.61 -9.94 20.66
CA LEU A 407 1.92 -10.50 20.32
C LEU A 407 1.85 -12.04 20.25
N ASP A 408 1.25 -12.67 21.25
CA ASP A 408 1.06 -14.13 21.35
C ASP A 408 0.34 -14.69 20.12
N ILE A 409 -0.83 -14.13 19.79
CA ILE A 409 -1.64 -14.67 18.70
C ILE A 409 -1.00 -14.41 17.35
N THR A 410 -0.36 -13.25 17.17
CA THR A 410 0.29 -12.87 15.91
C THR A 410 1.56 -13.69 15.67
N LEU A 411 2.34 -13.94 16.73
CA LEU A 411 3.49 -14.83 16.65
C LEU A 411 3.06 -16.28 16.37
N LYS A 412 2.01 -16.79 17.02
CA LYS A 412 1.46 -18.13 16.73
C LYS A 412 1.01 -18.24 15.26
N MET A 413 0.36 -17.22 14.72
CA MET A 413 0.01 -17.16 13.30
C MET A 413 1.26 -17.16 12.40
N ALA A 414 2.29 -16.39 12.74
CA ALA A 414 3.55 -16.35 11.99
C ALA A 414 4.24 -17.72 11.96
N LEU A 415 4.39 -18.36 13.13
CA LEU A 415 5.05 -19.66 13.30
C LEU A 415 4.27 -20.83 12.69
N SER A 416 2.98 -20.66 12.41
CA SER A 416 2.16 -21.69 11.76
C SER A 416 2.48 -21.87 10.27
N ILE A 417 3.32 -21.01 9.69
CA ILE A 417 3.64 -21.03 8.25
C ILE A 417 5.02 -21.66 8.02
N PRO A 418 5.14 -22.67 7.15
CA PRO A 418 6.42 -23.24 6.77
C PRO A 418 7.35 -22.23 6.08
N LEU A 419 8.66 -22.34 6.31
CA LEU A 419 9.69 -21.48 5.69
C LEU A 419 9.60 -21.48 4.15
N ALA A 420 9.36 -22.65 3.55
CA ALA A 420 9.22 -22.77 2.09
C ALA A 420 8.11 -21.86 1.54
N ASP A 421 6.96 -21.78 2.23
CA ASP A 421 5.84 -20.93 1.83
C ASP A 421 6.13 -19.45 2.09
N ILE A 422 6.82 -19.12 3.20
CA ILE A 422 7.22 -17.74 3.49
C ILE A 422 8.06 -17.18 2.33
N ILE A 423 8.99 -17.96 1.79
CA ILE A 423 9.87 -17.54 0.69
C ILE A 423 9.12 -17.56 -0.67
N ALA A 424 8.19 -18.51 -0.87
CA ALA A 424 7.44 -18.62 -2.12
C ALA A 424 6.49 -17.43 -2.37
N TYR A 425 5.86 -16.89 -1.33
CA TYR A 425 4.85 -15.83 -1.48
C TYR A 425 5.37 -14.43 -1.15
N ARG A 426 5.82 -13.66 -2.16
CA ARG A 426 6.43 -12.31 -2.00
C ARG A 426 5.72 -11.35 -1.04
N LYS A 427 4.39 -11.31 -1.01
CA LYS A 427 3.62 -10.44 -0.10
C LYS A 427 3.72 -10.89 1.35
N LEU A 428 3.65 -12.20 1.57
CA LEU A 428 3.83 -12.80 2.87
C LEU A 428 5.26 -12.59 3.34
N THR A 429 6.26 -12.86 2.51
CA THR A 429 7.69 -12.68 2.83
C THR A 429 7.96 -11.28 3.38
N ARG A 430 7.50 -10.24 2.67
CA ARG A 430 7.68 -8.85 3.06
C ARG A 430 6.98 -8.49 4.37
N ALA A 431 5.75 -8.96 4.56
CA ALA A 431 5.02 -8.72 5.80
C ALA A 431 5.63 -9.47 7.00
N TYR A 432 6.16 -10.67 6.76
CA TYR A 432 6.77 -11.53 7.76
C TYR A 432 8.05 -10.90 8.32
N PHE A 433 9.01 -10.55 7.44
CA PHE A 433 10.26 -9.95 7.88
C PHE A 433 10.10 -8.52 8.40
N ALA A 434 9.15 -7.73 7.87
CA ALA A 434 8.78 -6.45 8.46
C ALA A 434 8.25 -6.62 9.90
N PHE A 435 7.45 -7.65 10.16
CA PHE A 435 6.96 -7.94 11.50
C PHE A 435 8.08 -8.35 12.45
N LEU A 436 8.99 -9.22 12.02
CA LEU A 436 10.14 -9.60 12.84
C LEU A 436 11.03 -8.40 13.15
N GLU A 437 11.34 -7.55 12.17
CA GLU A 437 12.12 -6.32 12.42
C GLU A 437 11.49 -5.48 13.53
N VAL A 438 10.19 -5.19 13.43
CA VAL A 438 9.48 -4.39 14.44
C VAL A 438 9.46 -5.07 15.80
N LEU A 439 9.33 -6.41 15.83
CA LEU A 439 9.34 -7.19 17.06
C LEU A 439 10.69 -7.09 17.78
N PHE A 440 11.80 -7.20 17.05
CA PHE A 440 13.16 -7.05 17.59
C PHE A 440 13.53 -5.60 17.94
N ASN A 441 12.94 -4.60 17.27
CA ASN A 441 13.21 -3.20 17.55
C ASN A 441 12.47 -2.72 18.81
N SER A 442 11.15 -2.95 18.88
CA SER A 442 10.31 -2.33 19.92
C SER A 442 9.96 -3.27 21.07
N ASN A 443 10.02 -4.58 20.88
CA ASN A 443 9.54 -5.57 21.87
C ASN A 443 10.52 -6.74 22.02
N ILE A 444 11.83 -6.47 21.98
CA ILE A 444 12.86 -7.50 22.07
C ILE A 444 12.74 -8.35 23.34
N GLY A 445 12.38 -7.75 24.46
CA GLY A 445 12.19 -8.47 25.73
C GLY A 445 11.13 -9.57 25.66
N TYR A 446 10.08 -9.39 24.86
CA TYR A 446 9.08 -10.44 24.62
C TYR A 446 9.69 -11.63 23.87
N VAL A 447 10.48 -11.39 22.82
CA VAL A 447 11.15 -12.45 22.04
C VAL A 447 12.15 -13.24 22.88
N LEU A 448 12.91 -12.54 23.71
CA LEU A 448 13.94 -13.13 24.57
C LEU A 448 13.36 -13.97 25.72
N ASN A 449 12.09 -13.77 26.08
CA ASN A 449 11.41 -14.54 27.12
C ASN A 449 10.69 -15.79 26.58
N LEU A 450 10.77 -16.05 25.26
CA LEU A 450 10.23 -17.28 24.67
C LEU A 450 11.06 -18.50 25.09
N ASP A 451 10.54 -19.71 24.82
CA ASP A 451 11.33 -20.93 24.99
C ASP A 451 12.47 -21.00 23.95
N THR A 452 13.56 -21.70 24.27
CA THR A 452 14.76 -21.72 23.41
C THR A 452 14.48 -22.26 22.02
N LYS A 453 13.57 -23.23 21.87
CA LYS A 453 13.27 -23.81 20.55
C LYS A 453 12.59 -22.78 19.65
N THR A 454 11.61 -22.05 20.19
CA THR A 454 10.93 -20.99 19.45
C THR A 454 11.88 -19.83 19.13
N PHE A 455 12.70 -19.41 20.09
CA PHE A 455 13.72 -18.37 19.86
C PHE A 455 14.68 -18.76 18.73
N MET A 456 15.26 -19.96 18.79
CA MET A 456 16.19 -20.45 17.77
C MET A 456 15.53 -20.60 16.40
N LEU A 457 14.26 -21.01 16.35
CA LEU A 457 13.50 -21.04 15.10
C LEU A 457 13.37 -19.63 14.49
N ILE A 458 13.01 -18.62 15.28
CA ILE A 458 12.89 -17.23 14.79
C ILE A 458 14.24 -16.72 14.27
N VAL A 459 15.33 -16.97 15.01
CA VAL A 459 16.68 -16.55 14.61
C VAL A 459 17.13 -17.26 13.33
N GLY A 460 16.86 -18.57 13.20
CA GLY A 460 17.14 -19.32 11.97
C GLY A 460 16.33 -18.83 10.77
N LEU A 461 15.10 -18.37 10.98
CA LEU A 461 14.29 -17.74 9.92
C LEU A 461 14.87 -16.39 9.48
N LEU A 462 15.37 -15.57 10.40
CA LEU A 462 16.09 -14.33 10.07
C LEU A 462 17.37 -14.61 9.28
N GLU A 463 18.14 -15.62 9.68
CA GLU A 463 19.34 -16.03 8.95
C GLU A 463 19.02 -16.52 7.54
N ALA A 464 17.96 -17.32 7.37
CA ALA A 464 17.48 -17.71 6.05
C ALA A 464 17.04 -16.49 5.21
N GLY A 465 16.46 -15.46 5.85
CA GLY A 465 16.10 -14.20 5.24
C GLY A 465 17.29 -13.37 4.73
N LEU A 466 18.46 -13.47 5.38
CA LEU A 466 19.69 -12.82 4.91
C LEU A 466 20.15 -13.34 3.55
N LYS A 467 19.85 -14.60 3.23
CA LYS A 467 20.18 -15.24 1.95
C LYS A 467 19.12 -15.00 0.87
N ALA A 468 18.11 -14.17 1.14
CA ALA A 468 17.07 -13.82 0.18
C ALA A 468 17.53 -12.74 -0.80
N LEU A 469 17.06 -12.80 -2.05
CA LEU A 469 17.43 -11.88 -3.13
C LEU A 469 16.85 -10.45 -3.01
N ASP A 470 15.96 -10.16 -2.05
CA ASP A 470 15.30 -8.85 -1.91
C ASP A 470 16.07 -7.99 -0.89
N ASP A 471 16.72 -6.91 -1.35
CA ASP A 471 17.50 -5.97 -0.51
C ASP A 471 16.69 -5.39 0.66
N GLY A 472 15.37 -5.27 0.51
CA GLY A 472 14.48 -4.84 1.58
C GLY A 472 14.46 -5.84 2.73
N ILE A 473 14.39 -7.13 2.42
CA ILE A 473 14.40 -8.22 3.42
C ILE A 473 15.76 -8.30 4.11
N LEU A 474 16.86 -8.18 3.35
CA LEU A 474 18.21 -8.13 3.90
C LEU A 474 18.33 -7.02 4.96
N THR A 475 17.87 -5.81 4.61
CA THR A 475 17.89 -4.66 5.53
C THR A 475 17.06 -4.91 6.79
N GLN A 476 15.87 -5.50 6.66
CA GLN A 476 15.02 -5.85 7.81
C GLN A 476 15.68 -6.88 8.74
N CYS A 477 16.30 -7.92 8.17
CA CYS A 477 16.97 -8.96 8.95
C CYS A 477 18.24 -8.42 9.64
N THR A 478 19.05 -7.62 8.95
CA THR A 478 20.23 -6.97 9.55
C THR A 478 19.86 -6.04 10.71
N SER A 479 18.78 -5.28 10.58
CA SER A 479 18.21 -4.43 11.65
C SER A 479 17.81 -5.26 12.88
N ALA A 480 17.12 -6.39 12.67
CA ALA A 480 16.78 -7.31 13.76
C ALA A 480 18.03 -7.87 14.47
N PHE A 481 19.06 -8.29 13.71
CA PHE A 481 20.32 -8.77 14.27
C PHE A 481 21.13 -7.67 14.98
N ASP A 482 21.11 -6.43 14.51
CA ASP A 482 21.78 -5.30 15.17
C ASP A 482 21.14 -5.02 16.53
N ASN A 483 19.81 -5.06 16.62
CA ASN A 483 19.09 -4.92 17.89
C ASN A 483 19.42 -6.07 18.86
N LEU A 484 19.47 -7.30 18.35
CA LEU A 484 19.84 -8.48 19.14
C LEU A 484 21.27 -8.38 19.69
N ALA A 485 22.25 -8.06 18.82
CA ALA A 485 23.65 -7.91 19.22
C ALA A 485 23.83 -6.71 20.18
N SER A 486 23.18 -5.58 19.90
CA SER A 486 23.21 -4.40 20.77
C SER A 486 22.66 -4.69 22.16
N PHE A 487 21.55 -5.43 22.24
CA PHE A 487 20.94 -5.79 23.52
C PHE A 487 21.88 -6.68 24.34
N TYR A 488 22.48 -7.70 23.73
CA TYR A 488 23.45 -8.58 24.41
C TYR A 488 24.65 -7.78 24.92
N PHE A 489 25.26 -6.95 24.06
CA PHE A 489 26.44 -6.16 24.42
C PHE A 489 26.16 -5.22 25.59
N ASN A 490 25.05 -4.47 25.53
CA ASN A 490 24.73 -3.48 26.55
C ASN A 490 24.31 -4.10 27.89
N ASN A 491 23.52 -5.20 27.89
CA ASN A 491 22.90 -5.72 29.12
C ASN A 491 23.62 -6.94 29.74
N ILE A 492 24.54 -7.58 29.01
CA ILE A 492 25.23 -8.79 29.48
C ILE A 492 26.74 -8.59 29.57
N ILE A 493 27.34 -7.85 28.61
CA ILE A 493 28.80 -7.63 28.60
C ILE A 493 29.19 -6.37 29.37
N MET A 494 28.44 -5.28 29.17
CA MET A 494 28.72 -4.01 29.84
C MET A 494 28.15 -3.94 31.26
N GLU A 495 27.07 -4.66 31.55
CA GLU A 495 26.56 -4.84 32.91
C GLU A 495 27.20 -6.08 33.56
N GLU A 496 27.79 -5.93 34.75
CA GLU A 496 28.51 -7.00 35.46
C GLU A 496 27.62 -8.22 35.80
N ALA A 497 26.29 -8.05 35.80
CA ALA A 497 25.31 -9.13 35.93
C ALA A 497 24.00 -8.81 35.16
N PRO A 498 23.31 -9.82 34.60
CA PRO A 498 22.05 -9.60 33.89
C PRO A 498 20.94 -9.21 34.88
N ASN A 499 20.58 -7.92 34.89
CA ASN A 499 19.64 -7.35 35.86
C ASN A 499 18.16 -7.49 35.44
N SER A 500 17.89 -7.69 34.15
CA SER A 500 16.52 -7.83 33.63
C SER A 500 16.15 -9.29 33.33
N PRO A 501 14.88 -9.70 33.49
CA PRO A 501 14.43 -11.06 33.16
C PRO A 501 14.76 -11.46 31.71
N ALA A 502 14.65 -10.50 30.77
CA ALA A 502 15.00 -10.71 29.37
C ALA A 502 16.50 -10.96 29.17
N ALA A 503 17.39 -10.28 29.90
CA ALA A 503 18.83 -10.51 29.84
C ALA A 503 19.19 -11.90 30.39
N VAL A 504 18.56 -12.33 31.48
CA VAL A 504 18.75 -13.68 32.04
C VAL A 504 18.29 -14.77 31.06
N SER A 505 17.09 -14.62 30.49
CA SER A 505 16.57 -15.56 29.49
C SER A 505 17.45 -15.61 28.24
N PHE A 506 17.98 -14.47 27.81
CA PHE A 506 18.85 -14.42 26.64
C PHE A 506 20.22 -15.06 26.91
N ALA A 507 20.83 -14.80 28.07
CA ALA A 507 22.07 -15.46 28.47
C ALA A 507 21.89 -17.00 28.50
N ARG A 508 20.74 -17.47 28.98
CA ARG A 508 20.37 -18.90 28.94
C ARG A 508 20.29 -19.45 27.51
N HIS A 509 19.64 -18.74 26.58
CA HIS A 509 19.59 -19.17 25.17
C HIS A 509 20.97 -19.31 24.54
N ILE A 510 21.87 -18.35 24.81
CA ILE A 510 23.25 -18.40 24.30
C ILE A 510 24.06 -19.52 24.95
N ALA A 511 23.88 -19.77 26.26
CA ALA A 511 24.51 -20.89 26.95
C ALA A 511 24.05 -22.26 26.40
N GLU A 512 22.77 -22.39 26.05
CA GLU A 512 22.20 -23.59 25.42
C GLU A 512 22.59 -23.74 23.93
N SER A 513 23.05 -22.68 23.27
CA SER A 513 23.40 -22.67 21.84
C SER A 513 24.57 -21.72 21.54
N PRO A 514 25.80 -22.07 21.97
CA PRO A 514 26.97 -21.20 21.85
C PRO A 514 27.42 -20.95 20.40
N SER A 515 26.97 -21.78 19.44
CA SER A 515 27.26 -21.63 18.02
C SER A 515 26.45 -20.53 17.33
N LEU A 516 25.46 -19.93 18.00
CA LEU A 516 24.54 -18.97 17.38
C LEU A 516 25.26 -17.73 16.81
N PHE A 517 26.02 -17.00 17.64
CA PHE A 517 26.74 -15.81 17.19
C PHE A 517 27.82 -16.11 16.13
N PRO A 518 28.65 -17.17 16.27
CA PRO A 518 29.57 -17.58 15.21
C PRO A 518 28.90 -17.84 13.87
N GLN A 519 27.77 -18.55 13.84
CA GLN A 519 27.04 -18.89 12.62
C GLN A 519 26.49 -17.64 11.93
N ILE A 520 25.85 -16.74 12.69
CA ILE A 520 25.33 -15.48 12.14
C ILE A 520 26.48 -14.62 11.59
N LEU A 521 27.59 -14.49 12.32
CA LEU A 521 28.75 -13.73 11.87
C LEU A 521 29.36 -14.32 10.60
N LYS A 522 29.46 -15.65 10.52
CA LYS A 522 29.91 -16.37 9.31
C LYS A 522 29.02 -16.04 8.12
N THR A 523 27.69 -16.14 8.27
CA THR A 523 26.73 -15.79 7.21
C THR A 523 26.89 -14.34 6.75
N PHE A 524 27.12 -13.38 7.67
CA PHE A 524 27.41 -12.00 7.27
C PHE A 524 28.71 -11.86 6.46
N PHE A 525 29.78 -12.55 6.85
CA PHE A 525 31.03 -12.55 6.09
C PHE A 525 30.86 -13.20 4.72
N GLU A 526 30.11 -14.30 4.61
CA GLU A 526 29.80 -14.94 3.32
C GLU A 526 29.11 -13.94 2.37
N ILE A 527 28.10 -13.21 2.87
CA ILE A 527 27.39 -12.18 2.09
C ILE A 527 28.34 -11.05 1.66
N VAL A 528 29.10 -10.48 2.60
CA VAL A 528 30.02 -9.35 2.30
C VAL A 528 31.10 -9.75 1.31
N LEU A 529 31.67 -10.94 1.46
CA LEU A 529 32.80 -11.40 0.67
C LEU A 529 32.38 -11.89 -0.71
N PHE A 530 31.27 -12.63 -0.83
CA PHE A 530 30.92 -13.33 -2.07
C PHE A 530 29.76 -12.69 -2.85
N GLU A 531 28.86 -11.92 -2.25
CA GLU A 531 27.72 -11.34 -2.99
C GLU A 531 28.04 -9.98 -3.62
N GLU A 532 27.66 -9.78 -4.89
CA GLU A 532 27.96 -8.54 -5.63
C GLU A 532 27.20 -7.32 -5.09
N ASN A 533 25.97 -7.50 -4.57
CA ASN A 533 25.05 -6.41 -4.23
C ASN A 533 24.77 -6.21 -2.73
N GLY A 534 25.61 -6.72 -1.82
CA GLY A 534 25.35 -6.56 -0.38
C GLY A 534 25.32 -5.09 0.06
N ASN A 535 24.20 -4.65 0.65
CA ASN A 535 24.02 -3.33 1.28
C ASN A 535 24.97 -3.20 2.49
N GLN A 536 26.22 -2.80 2.23
CA GLN A 536 27.33 -2.78 3.19
C GLN A 536 27.00 -2.03 4.47
N TRP A 537 26.25 -0.94 4.35
CA TRP A 537 25.86 -0.09 5.47
C TRP A 537 24.92 -0.81 6.44
N SER A 538 24.03 -1.66 5.93
CA SER A 538 23.11 -2.44 6.76
C SER A 538 23.81 -3.60 7.47
N LEU A 539 24.78 -4.24 6.79
CA LEU A 539 25.52 -5.40 7.29
C LEU A 539 26.58 -5.02 8.35
N SER A 540 27.16 -3.83 8.26
CA SER A 540 28.27 -3.41 9.13
C SER A 540 27.89 -3.33 10.61
N ARG A 541 26.68 -2.83 10.92
CA ARG A 541 26.22 -2.61 12.29
C ARG A 541 26.08 -3.90 13.10
N PRO A 542 25.33 -4.93 12.65
CA PRO A 542 25.25 -6.20 13.38
C PRO A 542 26.61 -6.91 13.43
N MET A 543 27.43 -6.84 12.37
CA MET A 543 28.77 -7.44 12.39
C MET A 543 29.66 -6.86 13.47
N LEU A 544 29.69 -5.53 13.62
CA LEU A 544 30.45 -4.88 14.69
C LEU A 544 29.96 -5.35 16.06
N GLY A 545 28.64 -5.39 16.28
CA GLY A 545 28.05 -5.90 17.51
C GLY A 545 28.53 -7.31 17.84
N LEU A 546 28.44 -8.23 16.89
CA LEU A 546 28.86 -9.63 17.07
C LEU A 546 30.37 -9.78 17.30
N MET A 547 31.21 -8.98 16.64
CA MET A 547 32.66 -8.98 16.86
C MET A 547 33.05 -8.49 18.25
N LEU A 548 32.38 -7.45 18.74
CA LEU A 548 32.62 -6.92 20.09
C LEU A 548 32.10 -7.86 21.18
N ILE A 549 31.06 -8.66 20.90
CA ILE A 549 30.54 -9.65 21.83
C ILE A 549 31.56 -10.73 22.18
N SER A 550 32.34 -11.17 21.19
CA SER A 550 33.44 -12.10 21.43
C SER A 550 34.53 -11.94 20.39
N GLN A 551 35.67 -11.41 20.85
CA GLN A 551 36.87 -11.30 20.02
C GLN A 551 37.44 -12.67 19.63
N GLN A 552 37.19 -13.70 20.44
CA GLN A 552 37.61 -15.07 20.14
C GLN A 552 36.85 -15.63 18.93
N ILE A 553 35.53 -15.40 18.85
CA ILE A 553 34.71 -15.81 17.70
C ILE A 553 35.23 -15.18 16.40
N PHE A 554 35.62 -13.90 16.45
CA PHE A 554 36.20 -13.23 15.29
C PHE A 554 37.55 -13.81 14.87
N ASN A 555 38.44 -14.09 15.83
CA ASN A 555 39.76 -14.65 15.55
C ASN A 555 39.67 -16.08 14.97
N ASP A 556 38.77 -16.90 15.50
CA ASP A 556 38.53 -18.26 15.01
C ASP A 556 37.99 -18.23 13.57
N LEU A 557 37.03 -17.33 13.29
CA LEU A 557 36.50 -17.14 11.94
C LEU A 557 37.55 -16.59 10.97
N LYS A 558 38.40 -15.65 11.41
CA LYS A 558 39.54 -15.15 10.63
C LYS A 558 40.47 -16.29 10.25
N ALA A 559 40.79 -17.20 11.18
CA ALA A 559 41.63 -18.36 10.92
C ALA A 559 40.98 -19.33 9.92
N GLU A 560 39.68 -19.62 10.06
CA GLU A 560 38.93 -20.48 9.14
C GLU A 560 38.89 -19.90 7.72
N ILE A 561 38.59 -18.61 7.58
CA ILE A 561 38.56 -17.93 6.28
C ILE A 561 39.96 -17.93 5.64
N LEU A 562 41.02 -17.65 6.40
CA LEU A 562 42.38 -17.68 5.87
C LEU A 562 42.77 -19.09 5.41
N ALA A 563 42.45 -20.13 6.19
CA ALA A 563 42.74 -21.52 5.83
C ALA A 563 42.03 -21.95 4.52
N SER A 564 40.88 -21.36 4.18
CA SER A 564 40.16 -21.61 2.92
C SER A 564 40.80 -20.98 1.68
N GLN A 565 41.77 -20.07 1.86
CA GLN A 565 42.39 -19.30 0.77
C GLN A 565 43.79 -19.83 0.41
N PRO A 566 44.31 -19.56 -0.80
CA PRO A 566 45.67 -19.94 -1.17
C PRO A 566 46.75 -19.32 -0.27
N VAL A 567 47.78 -20.10 0.07
CA VAL A 567 48.85 -19.70 1.03
C VAL A 567 49.53 -18.37 0.67
N HIS A 568 49.73 -18.09 -0.63
CA HIS A 568 50.35 -16.84 -1.08
C HIS A 568 49.50 -15.58 -0.77
N GLN A 569 48.19 -15.73 -0.51
CA GLN A 569 47.29 -14.63 -0.17
C GLN A 569 47.12 -14.43 1.34
N HIS A 570 47.55 -15.40 2.17
CA HIS A 570 47.34 -15.37 3.62
C HIS A 570 47.86 -14.09 4.28
N GLN A 571 49.08 -13.66 3.92
CA GLN A 571 49.69 -12.46 4.49
C GLN A 571 48.92 -11.19 4.10
N ARG A 572 48.50 -11.06 2.84
CA ARG A 572 47.70 -9.94 2.35
C ARG A 572 46.33 -9.89 3.02
N LEU A 573 45.65 -11.03 3.10
CA LEU A 573 44.32 -11.14 3.68
C LEU A 573 44.34 -10.91 5.19
N SER A 574 45.35 -11.41 5.91
CA SER A 574 45.52 -11.13 7.34
C SER A 574 45.62 -9.62 7.59
N LEU A 575 46.44 -8.90 6.81
CA LEU A 575 46.54 -7.44 6.90
C LEU A 575 45.22 -6.73 6.58
N CYS A 576 44.39 -7.28 5.68
CA CYS A 576 43.06 -6.73 5.41
C CYS A 576 42.15 -6.89 6.65
N PHE A 577 42.15 -8.05 7.30
CA PHE A 577 41.41 -8.27 8.54
C PHE A 577 41.90 -7.37 9.69
N ASP A 578 43.20 -7.06 9.75
CA ASP A 578 43.73 -6.15 10.78
C ASP A 578 43.25 -4.71 10.55
N LYS A 579 43.17 -4.27 9.28
CA LYS A 579 42.59 -2.96 8.92
C LYS A 579 41.11 -2.85 9.24
N LEU A 580 40.37 -3.97 9.28
CA LEU A 580 38.94 -3.96 9.57
C LEU A 580 38.64 -3.41 10.97
N MET A 581 39.48 -3.76 11.96
CA MET A 581 39.32 -3.35 13.36
C MET A 581 40.18 -2.11 13.73
N MET A 582 40.84 -1.48 12.77
CA MET A 582 41.68 -0.31 13.00
C MET A 582 40.85 0.90 13.46
N ASP A 583 41.26 1.52 14.58
CA ASP A 583 40.57 2.61 15.27
C ASP A 583 39.14 2.27 15.76
N VAL A 584 38.79 0.99 15.85
CA VAL A 584 37.50 0.54 16.37
C VAL A 584 37.61 0.37 17.88
N THR A 585 36.77 1.10 18.62
CA THR A 585 36.71 1.06 20.08
C THR A 585 35.74 -0.03 20.57
N ASN A 586 35.85 -0.44 21.84
CA ASN A 586 34.89 -1.37 22.46
C ASN A 586 33.59 -0.65 22.86
N SER A 587 32.88 -0.07 21.88
CA SER A 587 31.62 0.65 22.10
C SER A 587 30.70 0.55 20.88
N LEU A 588 29.38 0.57 21.09
CA LEU A 588 28.40 0.63 20.00
C LEU A 588 27.95 2.06 19.65
N SER A 589 28.82 3.05 19.89
CA SER A 589 28.54 4.45 19.57
C SER A 589 28.40 4.68 18.06
N THR A 590 27.59 5.66 17.66
CA THR A 590 27.35 5.98 16.24
C THR A 590 28.65 6.24 15.48
N LYS A 591 29.57 7.01 16.09
CA LYS A 591 30.89 7.29 15.51
C LYS A 591 31.69 6.01 15.26
N ASN A 592 31.66 5.06 16.19
CA ASN A 592 32.37 3.79 16.05
C ASN A 592 31.76 2.90 14.96
N ARG A 593 30.41 2.84 14.90
CA ARG A 593 29.67 2.15 13.82
C ARG A 593 29.99 2.72 12.44
N ASP A 594 30.05 4.05 12.31
CA ASP A 594 30.36 4.71 11.03
C ASP A 594 31.80 4.42 10.60
N LYS A 595 32.75 4.47 11.54
CA LYS A 595 34.16 4.13 11.29
C LYS A 595 34.33 2.66 10.87
N PHE A 596 33.68 1.73 11.56
CA PHE A 596 33.69 0.30 11.15
C PHE A 596 33.08 0.10 9.76
N THR A 597 32.01 0.82 9.43
CA THR A 597 31.40 0.76 8.09
C THR A 597 32.38 1.18 7.01
N GLN A 598 33.14 2.27 7.22
CA GLN A 598 34.20 2.69 6.29
C GLN A 598 35.30 1.62 6.16
N ASN A 599 35.74 1.06 7.28
CA ASN A 599 36.75 -0.01 7.28
C ASN A 599 36.24 -1.26 6.53
N LEU A 600 34.97 -1.61 6.67
CA LEU A 600 34.34 -2.74 5.98
C LEU A 600 34.27 -2.53 4.47
N THR A 601 33.96 -1.31 4.01
CA THR A 601 34.01 -0.95 2.58
C THR A 601 35.41 -1.15 2.02
N ILE A 602 36.42 -0.65 2.73
CA ILE A 602 37.84 -0.78 2.33
C ILE A 602 38.27 -2.26 2.33
N PHE A 603 37.90 -3.00 3.39
CA PHE A 603 38.17 -4.42 3.53
C PHE A 603 37.62 -5.21 2.34
N ARG A 604 36.35 -5.01 1.97
CA ARG A 604 35.74 -5.70 0.84
C ARG A 604 36.43 -5.38 -0.49
N GLN A 605 36.78 -4.12 -0.73
CA GLN A 605 37.52 -3.72 -1.94
C GLN A 605 38.90 -4.38 -2.01
N GLN A 606 39.65 -4.38 -0.91
CA GLN A 606 40.99 -4.98 -0.87
C GLN A 606 40.96 -6.51 -0.93
N PHE A 607 39.94 -7.14 -0.34
CA PHE A 607 39.76 -8.59 -0.38
C PHE A 607 39.45 -9.06 -1.81
N ARG A 608 38.63 -8.31 -2.56
CA ARG A 608 38.26 -8.63 -3.95
C ARG A 608 39.25 -8.16 -5.01
N ALA A 609 40.15 -7.25 -4.67
CA ALA A 609 41.23 -6.87 -5.56
C ALA A 609 42.05 -8.12 -5.87
N LYS A 610 42.15 -8.49 -7.16
CA LYS A 610 42.99 -9.60 -7.60
C LYS A 610 44.44 -9.24 -7.39
#